data_AF-A0A9E3Q3R1-F1
#
_entry.id   AF-A0A9E3Q3R1-F1
#
_cell.length_a   1.000
_cell.length_b   1.000
_cell.length_c   1.000
_cell.angle_alpha   90.00
_cell.angle_beta   90.00
_cell.angle_gamma   90.00
#
_symmetry.space_group_name_H-M   'P 1'
#
loop_
_entity.id
_entity.type
_entity.pdbx_description
1 polymer ?
#
loop_
_entity_poly.entity_id
_entity_poly.type
_entity_poly.pdbx_seq_one_letter_code
_entity_poly.pdbx_strand_id
1 'polypeptide(L)'
;MIHIDPAVFQVVTRPDGLHTALQAAIRLEHATLPPYLYALYSLDADRNPAIAGIIASVAVEEMLHLSLACNILNALGGTPSLDDPDFIPTYPGPLPGSIGDGLVVPLEPFSLALVKNVFMQIEEPEEPLEFPTTALAAAAPRTIGAFYRAIQQRIRAGGDALFAPPPRNQVTEGLPGLMAVTNAASAIAAIELIVEQGEGTATSPLDPEGDYAHYYRFAEIFHGRRLRPNPQAGPGTPPDQRFLYDGDPVPFDPDGVRPVPANPKAASYPPGSAARHACDTFNYTYTNLLKSLHATFNGQPQSLRAAIGLMFSMRQQALDLMSGTNLGGTAVGPSFEYQPTLPS
;
A
#
# COMPACT_ATOMS: atom_id res chain seq x y z
N MET A 1 15.53 11.95 3.35
CA MET A 1 14.48 12.83 3.92
C MET A 1 13.59 13.21 2.77
N ILE A 2 12.30 12.90 2.90
CA ILE A 2 11.38 12.82 1.79
C ILE A 2 10.66 14.16 1.52
N HIS A 3 10.44 14.50 0.25
CA HIS A 3 9.84 15.74 -0.23
C HIS A 3 8.78 15.42 -1.27
N ILE A 4 7.50 15.62 -0.95
CA ILE A 4 6.41 15.68 -1.92
C ILE A 4 6.56 16.97 -2.76
N ASP A 5 6.21 16.91 -4.04
CA ASP A 5 6.11 18.09 -4.91
C ASP A 5 5.12 19.11 -4.31
N PRO A 6 5.52 20.36 -4.05
CA PRO A 6 4.61 21.42 -3.59
C PRO A 6 3.32 21.51 -4.39
N ALA A 7 3.34 21.19 -5.69
CA ALA A 7 2.17 21.18 -6.55
C ALA A 7 1.05 20.28 -6.02
N VAL A 8 1.37 19.14 -5.40
CA VAL A 8 0.37 18.19 -4.86
C VAL A 8 -0.35 18.77 -3.66
N PHE A 9 0.37 19.40 -2.73
CA PHE A 9 -0.23 20.12 -1.61
C PHE A 9 -1.02 21.35 -2.07
N GLN A 10 -0.53 22.05 -3.10
CA GLN A 10 -1.25 23.18 -3.69
C GLN A 10 -2.58 22.75 -4.31
N VAL A 11 -2.67 21.55 -4.91
CA VAL A 11 -3.95 20.98 -5.39
C VAL A 11 -4.95 20.85 -4.23
N VAL A 12 -4.53 20.36 -3.06
CA VAL A 12 -5.42 20.24 -1.88
C VAL A 12 -5.98 21.59 -1.44
N THR A 13 -5.37 22.72 -1.78
CA THR A 13 -5.86 24.06 -1.36
C THR A 13 -6.75 24.76 -2.39
N ARG A 14 -6.82 24.28 -3.65
CA ARG A 14 -7.62 24.91 -4.72
C ARG A 14 -9.11 24.60 -4.60
N PRO A 15 -10.06 25.51 -4.90
CA PRO A 15 -11.51 25.27 -4.75
C PRO A 15 -12.07 23.95 -5.34
N ASP A 16 -11.47 23.44 -6.42
CA ASP A 16 -11.82 22.20 -7.13
C ASP A 16 -10.91 21.00 -6.78
N GLY A 17 -9.81 21.22 -6.06
CA GLY A 17 -8.74 20.24 -5.95
C GLY A 17 -8.91 19.13 -4.91
N LEU A 18 -9.99 19.10 -4.12
CA LEU A 18 -10.22 18.03 -3.15
C LEU A 18 -10.47 16.68 -3.84
N HIS A 19 -11.23 16.66 -4.93
CA HIS A 19 -11.45 15.45 -5.73
C HIS A 19 -10.15 14.97 -6.39
N THR A 20 -9.36 15.90 -6.93
CA THR A 20 -8.07 15.59 -7.53
C THR A 20 -7.09 15.05 -6.49
N ALA A 21 -7.05 15.62 -5.29
CA ALA A 21 -6.23 15.12 -4.20
C ALA A 21 -6.63 13.70 -3.77
N LEU A 22 -7.93 13.43 -3.62
CA LEU A 22 -8.40 12.09 -3.29
C LEU A 22 -8.14 11.08 -4.40
N GLN A 23 -8.26 11.47 -5.67
CA GLN A 23 -7.86 10.61 -6.78
C GLN A 23 -6.35 10.32 -6.77
N ALA A 24 -5.53 11.30 -6.37
CA ALA A 24 -4.11 11.09 -6.17
C ALA A 24 -3.83 10.16 -4.97
N ALA A 25 -4.60 10.27 -3.88
CA ALA A 25 -4.51 9.38 -2.73
C ALA A 25 -4.85 7.93 -3.12
N ILE A 26 -5.96 7.70 -3.83
CA ILE A 26 -6.33 6.37 -4.36
C ILE A 26 -5.19 5.78 -5.21
N ARG A 27 -4.55 6.61 -6.05
CA ARG A 27 -3.42 6.18 -6.87
C ARG A 27 -2.18 5.86 -6.04
N LEU A 28 -1.95 6.61 -4.96
CA LEU A 28 -0.84 6.42 -4.04
C LEU A 28 -0.96 5.09 -3.28
N GLU A 29 -2.10 4.78 -2.67
CA GLU A 29 -2.31 3.49 -1.97
C GLU A 29 -2.20 2.32 -2.95
N HIS A 30 -2.67 2.53 -4.19
CA HIS A 30 -2.47 1.53 -5.22
C HIS A 30 -0.99 1.35 -5.60
N ALA A 31 -0.16 2.38 -5.51
CA ALA A 31 1.24 2.34 -5.89
C ALA A 31 2.12 1.53 -4.93
N THR A 32 1.69 1.36 -3.68
CA THR A 32 2.38 0.55 -2.67
C THR A 32 2.11 -0.95 -2.85
N LEU A 33 0.95 -1.32 -3.43
CA LEU A 33 0.52 -2.72 -3.56
C LEU A 33 1.42 -3.57 -4.48
N PRO A 34 1.69 -3.22 -5.76
CA PRO A 34 2.56 -4.02 -6.62
C PRO A 34 3.94 -4.35 -6.03
N PRO A 35 4.73 -3.40 -5.46
CA PRO A 35 6.02 -3.73 -4.87
C PRO A 35 5.90 -4.63 -3.63
N TYR A 36 4.91 -4.42 -2.76
CA TYR A 36 4.68 -5.28 -1.58
C TYR A 36 4.30 -6.69 -1.99
N LEU A 37 3.37 -6.82 -2.95
CA LEU A 37 2.93 -8.11 -3.48
C LEU A 37 4.05 -8.83 -4.25
N TYR A 38 4.88 -8.11 -5.00
CA TYR A 38 6.02 -8.70 -5.71
C TYR A 38 7.01 -9.33 -4.72
N ALA A 39 7.40 -8.59 -3.68
CA ALA A 39 8.28 -9.12 -2.64
C ALA A 39 7.62 -10.31 -1.92
N LEU A 40 6.34 -10.20 -1.56
CA LEU A 40 5.58 -11.27 -0.93
C LEU A 40 5.56 -12.56 -1.77
N TYR A 41 5.26 -12.46 -3.07
CA TYR A 41 5.16 -13.64 -3.94
C TYR A 41 6.52 -14.27 -4.27
N SER A 42 7.61 -13.50 -4.13
CA SER A 42 8.96 -14.03 -4.24
C SER A 42 9.38 -14.88 -3.04
N LEU A 43 8.68 -14.76 -1.90
CA LEU A 43 8.97 -15.54 -0.69
C LEU A 43 8.35 -16.94 -0.76
N ASP A 44 9.10 -17.91 -0.24
CA ASP A 44 8.57 -19.17 0.25
C ASP A 44 7.98 -18.95 1.65
N ALA A 45 6.65 -18.97 1.73
CA ALA A 45 5.91 -18.73 2.97
C ALA A 45 6.10 -19.83 4.02
N ASP A 46 6.53 -21.04 3.64
CA ASP A 46 6.81 -22.11 4.62
C ASP A 46 8.16 -21.88 5.30
N ARG A 47 9.12 -21.28 4.59
CA ARG A 47 10.45 -20.94 5.11
C ARG A 47 10.48 -19.59 5.83
N ASN A 48 9.68 -18.63 5.37
CA ASN A 48 9.63 -17.27 5.87
C ASN A 48 8.20 -16.84 6.33
N PRO A 49 7.49 -17.64 7.16
CA PRO A 49 6.07 -17.43 7.45
C PRO A 49 5.78 -16.10 8.15
N ALA A 50 6.65 -15.69 9.08
CA ALA A 50 6.50 -14.46 9.83
C ALA A 50 6.60 -13.23 8.92
N ILE A 51 7.58 -13.22 8.01
CA ILE A 51 7.82 -12.13 7.04
C ILE A 51 6.67 -12.07 6.03
N ALA A 52 6.30 -13.21 5.44
CA ALA A 52 5.20 -13.29 4.49
C ALA A 52 3.87 -12.82 5.13
N GLY A 53 3.62 -13.19 6.39
CA GLY A 53 2.44 -12.74 7.14
C GLY A 53 2.38 -11.22 7.34
N ILE A 54 3.50 -10.59 7.69
CA ILE A 54 3.57 -9.12 7.86
C ILE A 54 3.31 -8.39 6.54
N ILE A 55 4.01 -8.77 5.47
CA ILE A 55 3.85 -8.09 4.19
C ILE A 55 2.41 -8.28 3.68
N ALA A 56 1.84 -9.47 3.87
CA ALA A 56 0.45 -9.73 3.51
C ALA A 56 -0.54 -8.91 4.34
N SER A 57 -0.32 -8.72 5.65
CA SER A 57 -1.21 -7.90 6.48
C SER A 57 -1.19 -6.44 6.05
N VAL A 58 0.00 -5.88 5.81
CA VAL A 58 0.14 -4.50 5.28
C VAL A 58 -0.55 -4.37 3.93
N ALA A 59 -0.34 -5.29 2.98
CA ALA A 59 -1.00 -5.23 1.68
C ALA A 59 -2.55 -5.30 1.75
N VAL A 60 -3.12 -5.95 2.77
CA VAL A 60 -4.57 -5.95 3.01
C VAL A 60 -5.05 -4.60 3.52
N GLU A 61 -4.27 -3.95 4.40
CA GLU A 61 -4.58 -2.62 4.91
C GLU A 61 -4.42 -1.53 3.84
N GLU A 62 -3.43 -1.62 2.95
CA GLU A 62 -3.32 -0.73 1.78
C GLU A 62 -4.55 -0.83 0.86
N MET A 63 -5.11 -2.05 0.69
CA MET A 63 -6.39 -2.22 -0.02
C MET A 63 -7.58 -1.60 0.73
N LEU A 64 -7.55 -1.60 2.06
CA LEU A 64 -8.54 -0.91 2.89
C LEU A 64 -8.41 0.61 2.71
N HIS A 65 -7.19 1.14 2.72
CA HIS A 65 -6.93 2.58 2.57
C HIS A 65 -7.40 3.09 1.20
N LEU A 66 -7.08 2.35 0.14
CA LEU A 66 -7.61 2.61 -1.21
C LEU A 66 -9.15 2.64 -1.21
N SER A 67 -9.78 1.67 -0.53
CA SER A 67 -11.23 1.54 -0.48
C SER A 67 -11.89 2.70 0.30
N LEU A 68 -11.28 3.13 1.41
CA LEU A 68 -11.71 4.27 2.19
C LEU A 68 -11.55 5.58 1.41
N ALA A 69 -10.43 5.78 0.70
CA ALA A 69 -10.22 6.93 -0.16
C ALA A 69 -11.27 7.01 -1.29
N CYS A 70 -11.63 5.87 -1.88
CA CYS A 70 -12.75 5.77 -2.84
C CYS A 70 -14.09 6.17 -2.21
N ASN A 71 -14.40 5.68 -1.00
CA ASN A 71 -15.62 6.03 -0.28
C ASN A 71 -15.70 7.54 0.03
N ILE A 72 -14.59 8.15 0.46
CA ILE A 72 -14.50 9.60 0.71
C ILE A 72 -14.75 10.38 -0.59
N LEU A 73 -14.08 10.01 -1.68
CA LEU A 73 -14.25 10.67 -2.98
C LEU A 73 -15.71 10.60 -3.46
N ASN A 74 -16.33 9.43 -3.35
CA ASN A 74 -17.74 9.24 -3.69
C ASN A 74 -18.69 10.09 -2.85
N ALA A 75 -18.45 10.20 -1.54
CA ALA A 75 -19.26 10.98 -0.60
C ALA A 75 -19.21 12.49 -0.90
N LEU A 76 -18.09 12.97 -1.44
CA LEU A 76 -17.90 14.35 -1.89
C LEU A 76 -18.44 14.60 -3.31
N GLY A 77 -19.10 13.62 -3.93
CA GLY A 77 -19.66 13.74 -5.28
C GLY A 77 -18.66 13.51 -6.42
N GLY A 78 -17.43 13.07 -6.13
CA GLY A 78 -16.45 12.64 -7.13
C GLY A 78 -16.62 11.16 -7.51
N THR A 79 -15.90 10.71 -8.53
CA THR A 79 -16.01 9.35 -9.10
C THR A 79 -14.61 8.76 -9.22
N PRO A 80 -14.26 7.72 -8.44
CA PRO A 80 -12.95 7.07 -8.52
C PRO A 80 -12.62 6.53 -9.91
N SER A 81 -11.44 6.84 -10.44
CA SER A 81 -10.87 6.24 -11.64
C SER A 81 -9.76 5.26 -11.27
N LEU A 82 -9.94 3.99 -11.65
CA LEU A 82 -9.00 2.88 -11.38
C LEU A 82 -8.73 2.07 -12.66
N ASP A 83 -9.68 2.05 -13.61
CA ASP A 83 -9.53 1.44 -14.92
C ASP A 83 -8.97 2.44 -15.94
N ASP A 84 -7.72 2.86 -15.73
CA ASP A 84 -7.01 3.76 -16.64
C ASP A 84 -5.54 3.32 -16.70
N PRO A 85 -4.91 3.23 -17.89
CA PRO A 85 -3.48 2.91 -17.99
C PRO A 85 -2.60 3.88 -17.18
N ASP A 86 -2.97 5.17 -17.09
CA ASP A 86 -2.23 6.17 -16.32
C ASP A 86 -2.46 6.05 -14.81
N PHE A 87 -3.41 5.22 -14.35
CA PHE A 87 -3.58 4.90 -12.94
C PHE A 87 -2.40 4.09 -12.41
N ILE A 88 -1.90 3.13 -13.21
CA ILE A 88 -0.79 2.26 -12.82
C ILE A 88 0.53 3.03 -12.90
N PRO A 89 1.29 3.14 -11.80
CA PRO A 89 2.62 3.75 -11.83
C PRO A 89 3.61 2.93 -12.67
N THR A 90 4.66 3.59 -13.16
CA THR A 90 5.78 2.88 -13.78
C THR A 90 6.76 2.43 -12.71
N TYR A 91 7.08 1.14 -12.69
CA TYR A 91 8.17 0.59 -11.87
C TYR A 91 9.38 0.20 -12.74
N PRO A 92 10.63 0.47 -12.33
CA PRO A 92 10.98 1.29 -11.18
C PRO A 92 10.65 2.76 -11.46
N GLY A 93 10.14 3.49 -10.47
CA GLY A 93 9.77 4.89 -10.64
C GLY A 93 9.34 5.55 -9.34
N PRO A 94 9.04 6.87 -9.35
CA PRO A 94 8.61 7.58 -8.16
C PRO A 94 7.19 7.16 -7.75
N LEU A 95 6.85 7.35 -6.48
CA LEU A 95 5.45 7.31 -6.07
C LEU A 95 4.65 8.45 -6.73
N PRO A 96 3.34 8.23 -6.99
CA PRO A 96 2.45 9.29 -7.45
C PRO A 96 2.54 10.53 -6.55
N GLY A 97 2.55 11.72 -7.16
CA GLY A 97 2.72 12.98 -6.43
C GLY A 97 4.16 13.29 -6.01
N SER A 98 5.14 12.52 -6.49
CA SER A 98 6.56 12.68 -6.17
C SER A 98 6.83 12.59 -4.66
N ILE A 99 6.03 11.82 -3.94
CA ILE A 99 6.31 11.45 -2.55
C ILE A 99 7.59 10.60 -2.57
N GLY A 100 8.53 10.91 -1.69
CA GLY A 100 9.78 10.16 -1.56
C GLY A 100 11.11 10.93 -1.73
N ASP A 101 11.14 12.23 -2.05
CA ASP A 101 12.39 12.96 -2.44
C ASP A 101 13.29 12.16 -3.40
N GLY A 102 12.72 11.69 -4.51
CA GLY A 102 13.47 10.86 -5.46
C GLY A 102 13.60 9.39 -5.07
N LEU A 103 12.85 8.91 -4.06
CA LEU A 103 12.63 7.48 -3.86
C LEU A 103 12.16 6.84 -5.18
N VAL A 104 12.91 5.84 -5.63
CA VAL A 104 12.56 5.02 -6.78
C VAL A 104 12.07 3.69 -6.24
N VAL A 105 10.78 3.43 -6.43
CA VAL A 105 10.10 2.21 -5.97
C VAL A 105 10.25 1.14 -7.05
N PRO A 106 10.94 0.02 -6.78
CA PRO A 106 11.15 -1.04 -7.76
C PRO A 106 10.15 -2.21 -7.58
N LEU A 107 10.08 -3.10 -8.57
CA LEU A 107 9.54 -4.45 -8.39
C LEU A 107 10.70 -5.41 -8.17
N GLU A 108 10.95 -5.82 -6.93
CA GLU A 108 12.13 -6.64 -6.59
C GLU A 108 11.76 -7.82 -5.69
N PRO A 109 12.44 -8.97 -5.84
CA PRO A 109 12.30 -10.05 -4.88
C PRO A 109 12.65 -9.56 -3.47
N PHE A 110 12.07 -10.21 -2.47
CA PHE A 110 12.25 -9.84 -1.09
C PHE A 110 13.74 -9.80 -0.72
N SER A 111 14.14 -8.72 -0.08
CA SER A 111 15.40 -8.61 0.65
C SER A 111 15.24 -7.68 1.84
N LEU A 112 16.05 -7.85 2.86
CA LEU A 112 16.09 -6.91 3.99
C LEU A 112 16.45 -5.49 3.54
N ALA A 113 17.24 -5.36 2.47
CA ALA A 113 17.57 -4.07 1.87
C ALA A 113 16.34 -3.40 1.22
N LEU A 114 15.50 -4.17 0.52
CA LEU A 114 14.25 -3.67 -0.05
C LEU A 114 13.30 -3.17 1.05
N VAL A 115 13.15 -3.95 2.12
CA VAL A 115 12.33 -3.55 3.28
C VAL A 115 12.85 -2.24 3.88
N LYS A 116 14.15 -2.17 4.19
CA LYS A 116 14.74 -1.00 4.84
C LYS A 116 14.72 0.25 3.96
N ASN A 117 15.13 0.10 2.70
CA ASN A 117 15.43 1.24 1.83
C ASN A 117 14.23 1.68 1.00
N VAL A 118 13.17 0.86 0.91
CA VAL A 118 11.96 1.20 0.17
C VAL A 118 10.74 1.13 1.08
N PHE A 119 10.38 -0.03 1.62
CA PHE A 119 9.09 -0.18 2.32
C PHE A 119 9.01 0.71 3.57
N MET A 120 10.04 0.67 4.42
CA MET A 120 10.12 1.57 5.58
C MET A 120 10.21 3.05 5.20
N GLN A 121 10.70 3.40 3.99
CA GLN A 121 10.71 4.79 3.54
C GLN A 121 9.35 5.24 3.01
N ILE A 122 8.57 4.33 2.39
CA ILE A 122 7.20 4.61 1.97
C ILE A 122 6.33 4.93 3.18
N GLU A 123 6.47 4.13 4.24
CA GLU A 123 5.67 4.23 5.47
C GLU A 123 6.28 5.17 6.53
N GLU A 124 7.38 5.87 6.24
CA GLU A 124 8.09 6.66 7.24
C GLU A 124 7.14 7.71 7.87
N PRO A 125 6.92 7.68 9.20
CA PRO A 125 5.99 8.59 9.87
C PRO A 125 6.51 10.03 9.90
N GLU A 126 5.61 11.01 10.05
CA GLU A 126 5.99 12.44 10.20
C GLU A 126 6.95 12.65 11.36
N GLU A 127 6.73 11.94 12.47
CA GLU A 127 7.55 11.96 13.67
C GLU A 127 7.88 10.50 14.06
N PRO A 128 8.99 9.93 13.54
CA PRO A 128 9.34 8.55 13.83
C PRO A 128 9.68 8.34 15.31
N LEU A 129 9.03 7.34 15.92
CA LEU A 129 9.45 6.83 17.21
C LEU A 129 10.68 5.94 17.01
N GLU A 130 11.85 6.53 17.20
CA GLU A 130 13.12 5.81 17.14
C GLU A 130 13.36 5.03 18.44
N PHE A 131 12.98 3.75 18.45
CA PHE A 131 13.24 2.88 19.59
C PHE A 131 14.76 2.59 19.73
N PRO A 132 15.32 2.55 20.97
CA PRO A 132 16.77 2.55 21.21
C PRO A 132 17.57 1.55 20.36
N THR A 133 18.33 2.09 19.40
CA THR A 133 19.50 1.50 18.73
C THR A 133 20.50 2.64 18.42
N THR A 134 21.81 2.41 18.45
CA THR A 134 22.82 3.50 18.44
C THR A 134 22.91 4.26 17.11
N ALA A 135 22.17 5.35 16.92
CA ALA A 135 22.43 6.40 15.91
C ALA A 135 21.59 7.67 16.19
N LEU A 136 21.97 8.81 15.59
CA LEU A 136 21.39 10.15 15.77
C LEU A 136 20.38 10.54 14.66
N ALA A 137 19.34 11.29 15.05
CA ALA A 137 18.21 11.75 14.25
C ALA A 137 18.47 12.95 13.31
N ALA A 138 17.60 13.11 12.30
CA ALA A 138 17.57 14.16 11.26
C ALA A 138 16.21 14.92 11.21
N ALA A 139 16.11 15.98 10.38
CA ALA A 139 14.97 16.93 10.33
C ALA A 139 13.63 16.38 9.76
N ALA A 140 12.55 17.16 9.91
CA ALA A 140 11.16 16.74 9.71
C ALA A 140 10.79 16.28 8.27
N PRO A 141 10.29 15.05 8.08
CA PRO A 141 9.92 14.46 6.77
C PRO A 141 8.54 14.91 6.24
N ARG A 142 8.29 14.74 4.94
CA ARG A 142 6.99 14.97 4.28
C ARG A 142 6.36 13.63 3.87
N THR A 143 5.30 13.18 4.53
CA THR A 143 4.84 11.78 4.51
C THR A 143 3.45 11.59 3.89
N ILE A 144 2.98 10.34 3.77
CA ILE A 144 1.63 10.00 3.31
C ILE A 144 0.58 10.57 4.29
N GLY A 145 0.87 10.46 5.59
CA GLY A 145 0.13 11.05 6.70
C GLY A 145 -0.06 12.54 6.52
N ALA A 146 1.02 13.28 6.20
CA ALA A 146 0.93 14.72 5.99
C ALA A 146 -0.01 15.09 4.83
N PHE A 147 0.00 14.29 3.75
CA PHE A 147 -0.91 14.47 2.62
C PHE A 147 -2.38 14.27 3.02
N TYR A 148 -2.68 13.18 3.74
CA TYR A 148 -4.01 12.92 4.27
C TYR A 148 -4.47 13.96 5.30
N ARG A 149 -3.58 14.44 6.17
CA ARG A 149 -3.87 15.52 7.12
C ARG A 149 -4.26 16.81 6.41
N ALA A 150 -3.66 17.13 5.26
CA ALA A 150 -4.08 18.29 4.46
C ALA A 150 -5.51 18.12 3.90
N ILE A 151 -5.85 16.92 3.40
CA ILE A 151 -7.22 16.58 2.96
C ILE A 151 -8.20 16.70 4.14
N GLN A 152 -7.83 16.14 5.30
CA GLN A 152 -8.62 16.19 6.53
C GLN A 152 -8.92 17.62 6.97
N GLN A 153 -7.91 18.50 6.98
CA GLN A 153 -8.07 19.91 7.35
C GLN A 153 -9.06 20.62 6.43
N ARG A 154 -9.01 20.34 5.13
CA ARG A 154 -9.95 20.91 4.16
C ARG A 154 -11.38 20.41 4.38
N ILE A 155 -11.55 19.12 4.63
CA ILE A 155 -12.87 18.54 4.95
C ILE A 155 -13.42 19.18 6.23
N ARG A 156 -12.59 19.33 7.27
CA ARG A 156 -12.99 19.98 8.53
C ARG A 156 -13.41 21.44 8.32
N ALA A 157 -12.71 22.18 7.47
CA ALA A 157 -13.04 23.59 7.19
C ALA A 157 -14.35 23.76 6.40
N GLY A 158 -14.62 22.87 5.42
CA GLY A 158 -15.85 22.93 4.63
C GLY A 158 -17.07 22.27 5.30
N GLY A 159 -16.84 21.35 6.25
CA GLY A 159 -17.89 20.63 6.95
C GLY A 159 -18.79 19.81 6.00
N ASP A 160 -20.02 19.54 6.46
CA ASP A 160 -20.98 18.71 5.71
C ASP A 160 -21.45 19.35 4.39
N ALA A 161 -21.23 20.65 4.20
CA ALA A 161 -21.56 21.35 2.96
C ALA A 161 -20.76 20.86 1.73
N LEU A 162 -19.63 20.16 1.95
CA LEU A 162 -18.83 19.56 0.88
C LEU A 162 -19.43 18.23 0.35
N PHE A 163 -20.36 17.63 1.08
CA PHE A 163 -20.85 16.28 0.81
C PHE A 163 -22.07 16.31 -0.10
N ALA A 164 -22.15 15.33 -1.02
CA ALA A 164 -23.23 15.23 -1.99
C ALA A 164 -24.34 14.31 -1.46
N PRO A 165 -25.56 14.82 -1.19
CA PRO A 165 -26.70 13.99 -0.80
C PRO A 165 -27.45 13.43 -2.02
N PRO A 166 -27.98 12.17 -1.95
CA PRO A 166 -27.71 11.18 -0.92
C PRO A 166 -26.29 10.58 -1.04
N PRO A 167 -25.70 10.01 0.03
CA PRO A 167 -24.45 9.28 -0.07
C PRO A 167 -24.53 8.20 -1.16
N ARG A 168 -23.54 8.18 -2.05
CA ARG A 168 -23.52 7.29 -3.21
C ARG A 168 -22.33 6.35 -3.18
N ASN A 169 -22.48 5.19 -3.80
CA ASN A 169 -21.42 4.22 -4.10
C ASN A 169 -20.52 3.86 -2.91
N GLN A 170 -21.08 3.85 -1.69
CA GLN A 170 -20.34 3.46 -0.49
C GLN A 170 -20.19 1.94 -0.44
N VAL A 171 -18.96 1.48 -0.21
CA VAL A 171 -18.65 0.06 -0.03
C VAL A 171 -18.33 -0.18 1.44
N THR A 172 -18.99 -1.13 2.08
CA THR A 172 -18.88 -1.37 3.54
C THR A 172 -18.56 -2.82 3.90
N GLU A 173 -18.32 -3.65 2.89
CA GLU A 173 -18.08 -5.09 3.05
C GLU A 173 -16.79 -5.48 2.35
N GLY A 174 -16.25 -6.65 2.72
CA GLY A 174 -15.10 -7.27 2.06
C GLY A 174 -13.76 -7.06 2.75
N LEU A 175 -13.62 -6.01 3.57
CA LEU A 175 -12.40 -5.72 4.34
C LEU A 175 -12.76 -5.32 5.78
N PRO A 176 -12.10 -5.89 6.81
CA PRO A 176 -12.21 -5.39 8.18
C PRO A 176 -11.86 -3.89 8.24
N GLY A 177 -12.57 -3.12 9.07
CA GLY A 177 -12.36 -1.66 9.19
C GLY A 177 -12.99 -0.80 8.08
N LEU A 178 -13.45 -1.39 6.97
CA LEU A 178 -14.09 -0.63 5.90
C LEU A 178 -15.43 -0.04 6.35
N MET A 179 -15.59 1.28 6.19
CA MET A 179 -16.77 2.01 6.66
C MET A 179 -17.37 2.92 5.58
N ALA A 180 -18.67 3.17 5.70
CA ALA A 180 -19.35 4.17 4.89
C ALA A 180 -18.95 5.58 5.32
N VAL A 181 -18.67 6.43 4.33
CA VAL A 181 -18.40 7.85 4.50
C VAL A 181 -19.60 8.63 3.97
N THR A 182 -20.23 9.41 4.82
CA THR A 182 -21.51 10.09 4.52
C THR A 182 -21.53 11.57 4.91
N ASN A 183 -20.54 12.03 5.67
CA ASN A 183 -20.43 13.38 6.21
C ASN A 183 -18.98 13.67 6.62
N ALA A 184 -18.71 14.89 7.09
CA ALA A 184 -17.36 15.31 7.47
C ALA A 184 -16.79 14.46 8.60
N ALA A 185 -17.61 14.08 9.59
CA ALA A 185 -17.17 13.28 10.72
C ALA A 185 -16.68 11.87 10.29
N SER A 186 -17.47 11.16 9.48
CA SER A 186 -17.10 9.84 8.96
C SER A 186 -15.90 9.90 8.00
N ALA A 187 -15.76 10.98 7.22
CA ALA A 187 -14.58 11.18 6.37
C ALA A 187 -13.30 11.43 7.19
N ILE A 188 -13.41 12.22 8.26
CA ILE A 188 -12.30 12.46 9.20
C ILE A 188 -11.88 11.15 9.87
N ALA A 189 -12.83 10.34 10.33
CA ALA A 189 -12.55 9.04 10.95
C ALA A 189 -11.89 8.06 9.97
N ALA A 190 -12.35 8.01 8.71
CA ALA A 190 -11.74 7.19 7.68
C ALA A 190 -10.29 7.62 7.40
N ILE A 191 -10.01 8.93 7.36
CA ILE A 191 -8.65 9.45 7.19
C ILE A 191 -7.77 9.14 8.41
N GLU A 192 -8.31 9.26 9.63
CA GLU A 192 -7.57 8.91 10.86
C GLU A 192 -7.15 7.45 10.85
N LEU A 193 -8.05 6.54 10.46
CA LEU A 193 -7.73 5.12 10.32
C LEU A 193 -6.60 4.86 9.31
N ILE A 194 -6.65 5.49 8.12
CA ILE A 194 -5.60 5.37 7.10
C ILE A 194 -4.23 5.82 7.67
N VAL A 195 -4.19 7.00 8.28
CA VAL A 195 -2.94 7.57 8.80
C VAL A 195 -2.39 6.74 9.97
N GLU A 196 -3.24 6.30 10.89
CA GLU A 196 -2.79 5.56 12.07
C GLU A 196 -2.35 4.13 11.73
N GLN A 197 -2.96 3.46 10.76
CA GLN A 197 -2.49 2.15 10.28
C GLN A 197 -1.18 2.24 9.50
N GLY A 198 -0.97 3.30 8.71
CA GLY A 198 0.29 3.53 7.99
C GLY A 198 1.44 3.93 8.92
N GLU A 199 1.28 5.05 9.62
CA GLU A 199 2.36 5.76 10.33
C GLU A 199 2.27 5.66 11.86
N GLY A 200 1.14 5.23 12.40
CA GLY A 200 0.85 5.29 13.83
C GLY A 200 0.60 6.72 14.29
N THR A 201 0.99 7.02 15.53
CA THR A 201 0.90 8.37 16.09
C THR A 201 2.24 8.84 16.63
N ALA A 202 2.37 10.15 16.86
CA ALA A 202 3.56 10.73 17.50
C ALA A 202 3.87 10.17 18.91
N THR A 203 2.98 9.38 19.51
CA THR A 203 3.15 8.85 20.88
C THR A 203 2.97 7.34 21.01
N SER A 204 2.54 6.67 19.95
CA SER A 204 2.25 5.24 19.95
C SER A 204 2.47 4.65 18.57
N PRO A 205 3.16 3.50 18.46
CA PRO A 205 3.25 2.73 17.24
C PRO A 205 1.98 1.92 16.94
N LEU A 206 0.97 1.97 17.82
CA LEU A 206 -0.27 1.22 17.70
C LEU A 206 -1.32 2.01 16.90
N ASP A 207 -2.11 1.29 16.12
CA ASP A 207 -3.32 1.75 15.45
C ASP A 207 -4.58 1.60 16.36
N PRO A 208 -5.78 2.02 15.91
CA PRO A 208 -7.02 1.91 16.70
C PRO A 208 -7.43 0.49 17.07
N GLU A 209 -7.02 -0.51 16.28
CA GLU A 209 -7.31 -1.92 16.52
C GLU A 209 -6.33 -2.55 17.54
N GLY A 210 -5.24 -1.85 17.85
CA GLY A 210 -4.19 -2.31 18.75
C GLY A 210 -3.10 -3.13 18.06
N ASP A 211 -3.08 -3.12 16.72
CA ASP A 211 -1.98 -3.64 15.91
C ASP A 211 -0.93 -2.53 15.72
N TYR A 212 0.29 -2.88 15.27
CA TYR A 212 1.34 -1.88 15.02
C TYR A 212 1.17 -1.25 13.65
N ALA A 213 1.51 0.02 13.45
CA ALA A 213 1.47 0.64 12.13
C ALA A 213 2.48 0.04 11.13
N HIS A 214 2.28 0.27 9.84
CA HIS A 214 3.04 -0.35 8.74
C HIS A 214 4.56 -0.16 8.89
N TYR A 215 5.01 1.07 9.17
CA TYR A 215 6.43 1.36 9.39
C TYR A 215 7.05 0.43 10.43
N TYR A 216 6.37 0.30 11.57
CA TYR A 216 6.87 -0.48 12.71
C TYR A 216 6.85 -1.97 12.40
N ARG A 217 5.83 -2.46 11.69
CA ARG A 217 5.73 -3.83 11.16
C ARG A 217 6.87 -4.17 10.19
N PHE A 218 7.19 -3.30 9.24
CA PHE A 218 8.34 -3.49 8.36
C PHE A 218 9.68 -3.44 9.12
N ALA A 219 9.78 -2.57 10.13
CA ALA A 219 10.94 -2.54 11.00
C ALA A 219 11.10 -3.83 11.83
N GLU A 220 10.02 -4.54 12.20
CA GLU A 220 10.14 -5.88 12.82
C GLU A 220 10.89 -6.87 11.91
N ILE A 221 10.64 -6.82 10.60
CA ILE A 221 11.36 -7.64 9.61
C ILE A 221 12.83 -7.22 9.56
N PHE A 222 13.10 -5.92 9.48
CA PHE A 222 14.47 -5.41 9.39
C PHE A 222 15.30 -5.73 10.64
N HIS A 223 14.71 -5.60 11.83
CA HIS A 223 15.35 -5.92 13.10
C HIS A 223 15.33 -7.43 13.43
N GLY A 224 14.55 -8.24 12.71
CA GLY A 224 14.43 -9.68 12.92
C GLY A 224 13.73 -10.05 14.23
N ARG A 225 12.94 -9.13 14.80
CA ARG A 225 12.29 -9.25 16.11
C ARG A 225 10.97 -8.49 16.12
N ARG A 226 9.95 -9.08 16.75
CA ARG A 226 8.68 -8.40 17.00
C ARG A 226 8.88 -7.20 17.93
N LEU A 227 8.12 -6.15 17.65
CA LEU A 227 7.96 -5.02 18.54
C LEU A 227 7.08 -5.46 19.72
N ARG A 228 7.45 -5.06 20.94
CA ARG A 228 6.63 -5.29 22.13
C ARG A 228 6.71 -4.13 23.08
N PRO A 229 5.71 -3.94 23.95
CA PRO A 229 5.82 -2.98 25.05
C PRO A 229 7.06 -3.26 25.90
N ASN A 230 7.78 -2.20 26.22
CA ASN A 230 8.92 -2.22 27.13
C ASN A 230 8.39 -2.47 28.56
N PRO A 231 8.72 -3.61 29.20
CA PRO A 231 8.19 -3.93 30.53
C PRO A 231 8.80 -3.06 31.63
N GLN A 232 9.88 -2.34 31.33
CA GLN A 232 10.48 -1.34 32.22
C GLN A 232 9.88 0.06 32.03
N ALA A 233 8.97 0.26 31.07
CA ALA A 233 8.34 1.55 30.86
C ALA A 233 7.34 1.88 31.99
N GLY A 234 7.62 2.95 32.73
CA GLY A 234 6.68 3.59 33.66
C GLY A 234 6.01 4.85 33.09
N PRO A 235 5.15 5.54 33.87
CA PRO A 235 4.40 6.72 33.43
C PRO A 235 5.23 7.89 32.89
N GLY A 236 6.50 8.01 33.33
CA GLY A 236 7.43 9.04 32.87
C GLY A 236 8.32 8.65 31.70
N THR A 237 8.14 7.44 31.15
CA THR A 237 9.00 6.95 30.06
C THR A 237 8.69 7.71 28.77
N PRO A 238 9.71 8.26 28.09
CA PRO A 238 9.55 8.85 26.75
C PRO A 238 8.89 7.87 25.76
N PRO A 239 8.01 8.33 24.85
CA PRO A 239 7.29 7.44 23.92
C PRO A 239 8.17 6.49 23.12
N ASP A 240 9.32 6.97 22.64
CA ASP A 240 10.38 6.24 21.94
C ASP A 240 11.08 5.18 22.81
N GLN A 241 10.82 5.13 24.11
CA GLN A 241 11.35 4.10 25.02
C GLN A 241 10.25 3.17 25.54
N ARG A 242 9.00 3.32 25.09
CA ARG A 242 7.87 2.50 25.55
C ARG A 242 7.76 1.16 24.84
N PHE A 243 8.50 0.96 23.75
CA PHE A 243 8.53 -0.28 22.98
C PHE A 243 9.95 -0.69 22.62
N LEU A 244 10.16 -1.96 22.32
CA LEU A 244 11.45 -2.56 21.99
C LEU A 244 11.29 -3.63 20.89
N TYR A 245 12.21 -3.66 19.93
CA TYR A 245 12.35 -4.75 18.95
C TYR A 245 13.14 -5.93 19.54
N ASP A 246 12.63 -6.50 20.63
CA ASP A 246 13.25 -7.64 21.32
C ASP A 246 12.23 -8.75 21.66
N GLY A 247 11.07 -8.73 21.02
CA GLY A 247 10.05 -9.76 21.14
C GLY A 247 10.39 -11.05 20.39
N ASP A 248 9.34 -11.76 19.96
CA ASP A 248 9.49 -13.04 19.26
C ASP A 248 10.38 -12.89 18.01
N PRO A 249 11.22 -13.89 17.69
CA PRO A 249 12.05 -13.86 16.49
C PRO A 249 11.22 -13.73 15.21
N VAL A 250 11.71 -12.91 14.28
CA VAL A 250 11.25 -12.85 12.88
C VAL A 250 12.41 -13.38 12.03
N PRO A 251 12.59 -14.72 11.94
CA PRO A 251 13.72 -15.29 11.23
C PRO A 251 13.60 -15.05 9.72
N PHE A 252 14.75 -14.81 9.09
CA PHE A 252 14.88 -14.72 7.64
C PHE A 252 15.74 -15.86 7.12
N ASP A 253 15.16 -16.70 6.27
CA ASP A 253 15.83 -17.74 5.52
C ASP A 253 16.06 -17.27 4.07
N PRO A 254 17.30 -16.89 3.68
CA PRO A 254 17.59 -16.34 2.36
C PRO A 254 17.39 -17.34 1.22
N ASP A 255 17.50 -18.64 1.48
CA ASP A 255 17.24 -19.66 0.47
C ASP A 255 15.72 -19.83 0.22
N GLY A 256 14.88 -19.23 1.08
CA GLY A 256 13.43 -19.12 0.89
C GLY A 256 13.00 -17.94 0.02
N VAL A 257 13.92 -17.34 -0.75
CA VAL A 257 13.60 -16.30 -1.74
C VAL A 257 13.79 -16.87 -3.14
N ARG A 258 12.75 -16.78 -3.97
CA ARG A 258 12.78 -17.25 -5.36
C ARG A 258 13.69 -16.36 -6.21
N PRO A 259 14.53 -16.92 -7.09
CA PRO A 259 15.46 -16.15 -7.93
C PRO A 259 14.73 -15.55 -9.14
N VAL A 260 13.83 -14.60 -8.90
CA VAL A 260 13.05 -13.89 -9.94
C VAL A 260 13.73 -12.59 -10.36
N PRO A 261 13.53 -12.12 -11.60
CA PRO A 261 14.16 -10.88 -12.08
C PRO A 261 13.70 -9.65 -11.27
N ALA A 262 14.55 -8.65 -11.17
CA ALA A 262 14.15 -7.32 -10.73
C ALA A 262 13.52 -6.55 -11.90
N ASN A 263 12.52 -5.73 -11.60
CA ASN A 263 11.85 -4.81 -12.51
C ASN A 263 11.42 -5.44 -13.85
N PRO A 264 10.73 -6.60 -13.83
CA PRO A 264 10.32 -7.27 -15.05
C PRO A 264 9.36 -6.37 -15.86
N LYS A 265 9.50 -6.45 -17.18
CA LYS A 265 8.54 -5.92 -18.14
C LYS A 265 8.06 -7.05 -19.02
N ALA A 266 6.81 -7.03 -19.45
CA ALA A 266 6.32 -7.96 -20.46
C ALA A 266 7.23 -7.96 -21.70
N ALA A 267 7.69 -6.77 -22.12
CA ALA A 267 8.64 -6.61 -23.22
C ALA A 267 10.02 -7.24 -22.98
N SER A 268 10.39 -7.57 -21.73
CA SER A 268 11.64 -8.27 -21.41
C SER A 268 11.59 -9.75 -21.79
N TYR A 269 10.40 -10.31 -22.01
CA TYR A 269 10.22 -11.70 -22.41
C TYR A 269 10.01 -11.82 -23.93
N PRO A 270 10.67 -12.77 -24.62
CA PRO A 270 10.57 -12.91 -26.07
C PRO A 270 9.11 -13.04 -26.54
N PRO A 271 8.69 -12.32 -27.59
CA PRO A 271 7.35 -12.48 -28.18
C PRO A 271 7.06 -13.95 -28.53
N GLY A 272 5.86 -14.42 -28.17
CA GLY A 272 5.42 -15.81 -28.42
C GLY A 272 5.99 -16.86 -27.46
N SER A 273 6.85 -16.48 -26.49
CA SER A 273 7.33 -17.41 -25.46
C SER A 273 6.27 -17.69 -24.41
N ALA A 274 6.36 -18.85 -23.75
CA ALA A 274 5.50 -19.19 -22.62
C ALA A 274 5.64 -18.16 -21.47
N ALA A 275 6.86 -17.65 -21.23
CA ALA A 275 7.13 -16.59 -20.27
C ALA A 275 6.35 -15.29 -20.59
N ARG A 276 6.37 -14.89 -21.87
CA ARG A 276 5.61 -13.71 -22.33
C ARG A 276 4.11 -13.91 -22.16
N HIS A 277 3.57 -15.05 -22.61
CA HIS A 277 2.14 -15.33 -22.50
C HIS A 277 1.68 -15.37 -21.03
N ALA A 278 2.46 -15.98 -20.14
CA ALA A 278 2.13 -16.03 -18.72
C ALA A 278 2.18 -14.64 -18.06
N CYS A 279 3.18 -13.81 -18.40
CA CYS A 279 3.27 -12.43 -17.92
C CYS A 279 2.10 -11.57 -18.43
N ASP A 280 1.76 -11.67 -19.71
CA ASP A 280 0.62 -10.94 -20.29
C ASP A 280 -0.72 -11.42 -19.69
N THR A 281 -0.84 -12.71 -19.34
CA THR A 281 -2.03 -13.28 -18.68
C THR A 281 -2.19 -12.75 -17.26
N PHE A 282 -1.08 -12.62 -16.53
CA PHE A 282 -1.07 -11.96 -15.23
C PHE A 282 -1.51 -10.50 -15.34
N ASN A 283 -0.91 -9.74 -16.26
CA ASN A 283 -1.26 -8.34 -16.51
C ASN A 283 -2.72 -8.15 -16.92
N TYR A 284 -3.26 -9.07 -17.72
CA TYR A 284 -4.67 -9.07 -18.10
C TYR A 284 -5.57 -9.31 -16.87
N THR A 285 -5.22 -10.27 -16.02
CA THR A 285 -5.95 -10.55 -14.77
C THR A 285 -5.91 -9.35 -13.83
N TYR A 286 -4.74 -8.71 -13.69
CA TYR A 286 -4.56 -7.48 -12.93
C TYR A 286 -5.39 -6.31 -13.46
N THR A 287 -5.42 -6.12 -14.78
CA THR A 287 -6.26 -5.10 -15.41
C THR A 287 -7.74 -5.36 -15.15
N ASN A 288 -8.18 -6.62 -15.20
CA ASN A 288 -9.56 -6.97 -14.87
C ASN A 288 -9.89 -6.82 -13.38
N LEU A 289 -8.91 -6.98 -12.49
CA LEU A 289 -9.07 -6.64 -11.07
C LEU A 289 -9.37 -5.15 -10.93
N LEU A 290 -8.57 -4.28 -11.55
CA LEU A 290 -8.79 -2.83 -11.53
C LEU A 290 -10.14 -2.43 -12.13
N LYS A 291 -10.55 -3.06 -13.24
CA LYS A 291 -11.91 -2.91 -13.82
C LYS A 291 -13.01 -3.30 -12.85
N SER A 292 -12.84 -4.41 -12.15
CA SER A 292 -13.83 -4.90 -11.19
C SER A 292 -13.92 -3.97 -9.98
N LEU A 293 -12.79 -3.49 -9.46
CA LEU A 293 -12.75 -2.48 -8.39
C LEU A 293 -13.36 -1.15 -8.86
N HIS A 294 -13.02 -0.69 -10.06
CA HIS A 294 -13.61 0.50 -10.66
C HIS A 294 -15.14 0.40 -10.73
N ALA A 295 -15.69 -0.73 -11.18
CA ALA A 295 -17.12 -0.96 -11.19
C ALA A 295 -17.73 -0.98 -9.78
N THR A 296 -17.08 -1.67 -8.82
CA THR A 296 -17.48 -1.71 -7.41
C THR A 296 -17.65 -0.31 -6.82
N PHE A 297 -16.62 0.53 -6.93
CA PHE A 297 -16.64 1.89 -6.39
C PHE A 297 -17.45 2.88 -7.22
N ASN A 298 -18.01 2.47 -8.37
CA ASN A 298 -18.86 3.30 -9.22
C ASN A 298 -20.28 2.76 -9.36
N GLY A 299 -20.78 2.10 -8.30
CA GLY A 299 -22.20 1.76 -8.16
C GLY A 299 -22.57 0.34 -8.55
N GLN A 300 -21.60 -0.55 -8.72
CA GLN A 300 -21.82 -1.98 -8.98
C GLN A 300 -21.22 -2.85 -7.87
N PRO A 301 -21.74 -2.80 -6.63
CA PRO A 301 -21.17 -3.50 -5.47
C PRO A 301 -21.03 -5.02 -5.67
N GLN A 302 -21.85 -5.64 -6.52
CA GLN A 302 -21.73 -7.06 -6.89
C GLN A 302 -20.39 -7.42 -7.54
N SER A 303 -19.69 -6.44 -8.13
CA SER A 303 -18.36 -6.63 -8.74
C SER A 303 -17.27 -6.89 -7.71
N LEU A 304 -17.52 -6.63 -6.41
CA LEU A 304 -16.57 -6.91 -5.33
C LEU A 304 -16.22 -8.40 -5.26
N ARG A 305 -17.20 -9.28 -5.46
CA ARG A 305 -16.95 -10.73 -5.48
C ARG A 305 -16.05 -11.14 -6.64
N ALA A 306 -16.21 -10.51 -7.80
CA ALA A 306 -15.34 -10.74 -8.95
C ALA A 306 -13.91 -10.23 -8.66
N ALA A 307 -13.77 -9.04 -8.08
CA ALA A 307 -12.49 -8.49 -7.67
C ALA A 307 -11.75 -9.44 -6.70
N ILE A 308 -12.42 -9.93 -5.66
CA ILE A 308 -11.82 -10.90 -4.72
C ILE A 308 -11.38 -12.18 -5.43
N GLY A 309 -12.19 -12.72 -6.34
CA GLY A 309 -11.83 -13.89 -7.16
C GLY A 309 -10.58 -13.65 -8.03
N LEU A 310 -10.46 -12.45 -8.59
CA LEU A 310 -9.30 -12.04 -9.38
C LEU A 310 -8.05 -11.86 -8.52
N MET A 311 -8.16 -11.36 -7.29
CA MET A 311 -7.03 -11.30 -6.34
C MET A 311 -6.45 -12.70 -6.06
N PHE A 312 -7.30 -13.71 -5.83
CA PHE A 312 -6.84 -15.09 -5.66
C PHE A 312 -6.17 -15.64 -6.93
N SER A 313 -6.74 -15.32 -8.09
CA SER A 313 -6.19 -15.74 -9.38
C SER A 313 -4.83 -15.09 -9.66
N MET A 314 -4.68 -13.79 -9.39
CA MET A 314 -3.41 -13.08 -9.48
C MET A 314 -2.36 -13.68 -8.57
N ARG A 315 -2.70 -13.97 -7.30
CA ARG A 315 -1.78 -14.61 -6.36
C ARG A 315 -1.28 -15.94 -6.91
N GLN A 316 -2.17 -16.81 -7.39
CA GLN A 316 -1.77 -18.10 -7.93
C GLN A 316 -0.89 -17.93 -9.18
N GLN A 317 -1.29 -17.08 -10.12
CA GLN A 317 -0.52 -16.80 -11.34
C GLN A 317 0.88 -16.25 -11.02
N ALA A 318 1.01 -15.35 -10.05
CA ALA A 318 2.31 -14.83 -9.62
C ALA A 318 3.19 -15.94 -9.02
N LEU A 319 2.64 -16.81 -8.17
CA LEU A 319 3.37 -17.93 -7.59
C LEU A 319 3.83 -18.93 -8.68
N ASP A 320 2.99 -19.21 -9.68
CA ASP A 320 3.33 -20.08 -10.80
C ASP A 320 4.45 -19.47 -11.66
N LEU A 321 4.32 -18.18 -12.01
CA LEU A 321 5.35 -17.40 -12.73
C LEU A 321 6.70 -17.43 -12.00
N MET A 322 6.68 -17.08 -10.72
CA MET A 322 7.88 -16.89 -9.92
C MET A 322 8.56 -18.20 -9.52
N SER A 323 7.79 -19.30 -9.44
CA SER A 323 8.35 -20.64 -9.25
C SER A 323 8.93 -21.24 -10.54
N GLY A 324 8.59 -20.68 -11.71
CA GLY A 324 8.90 -21.28 -13.01
C GLY A 324 8.12 -22.58 -13.27
N THR A 325 7.12 -22.88 -12.44
CA THR A 325 6.20 -24.01 -12.62
C THR A 325 5.45 -23.74 -13.92
N ASN A 326 5.60 -24.62 -14.91
CA ASN A 326 5.10 -24.50 -16.28
C ASN A 326 5.97 -23.68 -17.27
N LEU A 327 7.13 -23.16 -16.85
CA LEU A 327 8.04 -22.38 -17.71
C LEU A 327 9.42 -23.05 -17.87
N GLY A 328 9.46 -24.38 -17.74
CA GLY A 328 10.71 -25.15 -17.86
C GLY A 328 11.77 -24.77 -16.83
N GLY A 329 11.36 -24.26 -15.66
CA GLY A 329 12.26 -23.78 -14.60
C GLY A 329 12.78 -22.35 -14.80
N THR A 330 12.32 -21.63 -15.82
CA THR A 330 12.65 -20.21 -15.99
C THR A 330 11.80 -19.37 -15.04
N ALA A 331 12.43 -18.74 -14.05
CA ALA A 331 11.75 -17.83 -13.13
C ALA A 331 11.34 -16.54 -13.87
N VAL A 332 10.06 -16.20 -13.79
CA VAL A 332 9.47 -15.03 -14.45
C VAL A 332 8.80 -14.17 -13.40
N GLY A 333 9.00 -12.86 -13.50
CA GLY A 333 8.37 -11.89 -12.61
C GLY A 333 7.10 -11.28 -13.24
N PRO A 334 5.99 -11.13 -12.48
CA PRO A 334 4.85 -10.32 -12.89
C PRO A 334 5.24 -8.85 -13.02
N SER A 335 4.80 -8.19 -14.08
CA SER A 335 5.18 -6.79 -14.37
C SER A 335 4.14 -5.76 -13.94
N PHE A 336 2.91 -6.20 -13.62
CA PHE A 336 1.80 -5.33 -13.22
C PHE A 336 1.52 -4.22 -14.24
N GLU A 337 1.60 -4.53 -15.53
CA GLU A 337 1.34 -3.55 -16.61
C GLU A 337 -0.13 -3.60 -17.04
N TYR A 338 -0.65 -2.48 -17.56
CA TYR A 338 -2.01 -2.43 -18.10
C TYR A 338 -2.10 -3.28 -19.38
N GLN A 339 -3.00 -4.27 -19.39
CA GLN A 339 -3.23 -5.19 -20.49
C GLN A 339 -4.75 -5.39 -20.67
N PRO A 340 -5.40 -4.60 -21.55
CA PRO A 340 -6.86 -4.61 -21.68
C PRO A 340 -7.39 -5.78 -22.51
N THR A 341 -6.53 -6.44 -23.29
CA THR A 341 -6.89 -7.52 -24.21
C THR A 341 -6.35 -8.85 -23.74
N LEU A 342 -7.18 -9.90 -23.81
CA LEU A 342 -6.74 -11.26 -23.52
C LEU A 342 -5.55 -11.62 -24.42
N PRO A 343 -4.44 -12.13 -23.88
CA PRO A 343 -3.28 -12.52 -24.67
C PRO A 343 -3.66 -13.68 -25.60
N SER A 344 -3.23 -13.59 -26.86
CA SER A 344 -3.32 -14.67 -27.84
C SER A 344 -2.26 -15.74 -27.62
#